data_AF-A0A4U9WJE8-F1
#
_entry.id   AF-A0A4U9WJE8-F1
#
_cell.length_a   1.000
_cell.length_b   1.000
_cell.length_c   1.000
_cell.angle_alpha   90.00
_cell.angle_beta   90.00
_cell.angle_gamma   90.00
#
_symmetry.space_group_name_H-M   'P 1'
#
loop_
_entity.id
_entity.type
_entity.pdbx_description
1 polymer ?
#
loop_
_entity_poly.entity_id
_entity_poly.type
_entity_poly.pdbx_seq_one_letter_code
_entity_poly.pdbx_strand_id
1 'polypeptide(L)' 'MVCSQETGTVQVKGEVVYRQSDSLQVNIAEVRMETRSVIARPVA' A
#
# COMPACT_ATOMS: atom_id res chain seq x y z
N MET A 1 -3.44 -13.80 5.70
CA MET A 1 -3.44 -12.81 4.61
C MET A 1 -3.58 -13.59 3.31
N VAL A 2 -4.54 -13.22 2.46
CA VAL A 2 -4.77 -13.86 1.15
C VAL A 2 -4.51 -12.81 0.08
N CYS A 3 -3.64 -13.11 -0.86
CA CYS A 3 -3.34 -12.23 -1.99
C CYS A 3 -3.90 -12.87 -3.25
N SER A 4 -4.88 -12.23 -3.89
CA SER A 4 -5.44 -12.67 -5.16
C SER A 4 -4.84 -11.84 -6.28
N GLN A 5 -4.03 -12.47 -7.13
CA GLN A 5 -3.44 -11.83 -8.30
C GLN A 5 -4.47 -11.59 -9.41
N GLU A 6 -5.45 -12.49 -9.53
CA GLU A 6 -6.53 -12.40 -10.52
C GLU A 6 -7.47 -11.22 -10.24
N THR A 7 -7.86 -11.01 -8.98
CA THR A 7 -8.74 -9.89 -8.59
C THR A 7 -7.97 -8.64 -8.16
N GLY A 8 -6.65 -8.73 -8.02
CA GLY A 8 -5.80 -7.66 -7.52
C GLY A 8 -6.12 -7.25 -6.08
N THR A 9 -6.63 -8.15 -5.23
CA THR A 9 -7.00 -7.83 -3.85
C THR A 9 -6.09 -8.48 -2.81
N VAL A 10 -5.88 -7.78 -1.71
CA VAL A 10 -5.28 -8.31 -0.49
C VAL A 10 -6.37 -8.37 0.57
N GLN A 11 -6.56 -9.55 1.14
CA GLN A 11 -7.51 -9.79 2.20
C GLN A 11 -6.82 -10.18 3.51
N VAL A 12 -7.29 -9.61 4.61
CA VAL A 12 -6.87 -9.96 5.97
C VAL A 12 -8.12 -10.36 6.73
N LYS A 13 -8.12 -11.58 7.29
CA LYS A 13 -9.29 -12.16 8.00
C LYS A 13 -10.59 -12.16 7.18
N GLY A 14 -10.50 -12.25 5.85
CA GLY A 14 -11.64 -12.26 4.94
C GLY A 14 -12.10 -10.88 4.46
N GLU A 15 -11.56 -9.80 5.02
CA GLU A 15 -11.85 -8.43 4.59
C GLU A 15 -10.82 -7.95 3.57
N VAL A 16 -11.28 -7.33 2.48
CA VAL A 16 -10.39 -6.70 1.49
C VAL A 16 -9.82 -5.42 2.11
N VAL A 17 -8.52 -5.45 2.40
CA VAL A 17 -7.78 -4.33 2.99
C VAL A 17 -7.04 -3.49 1.96
N TYR A 18 -6.64 -4.09 0.83
CA TYR A 18 -6.01 -3.38 -0.28
C TYR A 18 -6.50 -3.91 -1.62
N ARG A 19 -6.55 -3.04 -2.62
CA ARG A 19 -6.82 -3.41 -4.02
C ARG A 19 -5.81 -2.73 -4.94
N GLN A 20 -5.47 -3.40 -6.02
CA GLN A 20 -4.66 -2.85 -7.09
C GLN A 20 -5.32 -1.59 -7.66
N SER A 21 -4.52 -0.57 -7.92
CA SER A 21 -4.95 0.75 -8.43
C SER A 21 -5.75 1.62 -7.45
N ASP A 22 -5.96 1.19 -6.21
CA ASP A 22 -6.54 2.07 -5.18
C ASP A 22 -5.51 3.12 -4.73
N SER A 23 -6.02 4.30 -4.34
CA SER A 23 -5.23 5.30 -3.64
C SER A 23 -5.24 5.01 -2.13
N LEU A 24 -4.05 4.97 -1.53
CA LEU A 24 -3.89 4.69 -0.10
C LEU A 24 -3.33 5.91 0.62
N GLN A 25 -3.89 6.22 1.79
CA GLN A 25 -3.29 7.20 2.69
C GLN A 25 -2.01 6.63 3.30
N VAL A 26 -0.94 7.39 3.26
CA VAL A 26 0.38 6.99 3.75
C VAL A 26 0.98 8.06 4.64
N ASN A 27 1.75 7.62 5.62
CA ASN A 27 2.65 8.47 6.39
C ASN A 27 4.01 8.49 5.71
N ILE A 28 4.52 9.70 5.43
CA ILE A 28 5.87 9.88 4.87
C ILE A 28 6.88 9.56 5.97
N ALA A 29 7.71 8.55 5.74
CA ALA A 29 8.77 8.14 6.65
C ALA A 29 10.10 8.86 6.34
N GLU A 30 10.42 9.05 5.05
CA GLU A 30 11.67 9.68 4.62
C GLU A 30 11.49 10.33 3.25
N VAL A 31 12.14 11.48 3.04
CA VAL A 31 12.23 12.14 1.73
C VAL A 31 13.70 12.32 1.36
N ARG A 32 14.11 11.67 0.27
CA ARG A 32 15.46 11.75 -0.29
C ARG A 32 15.47 12.74 -1.44
N MET A 33 15.93 13.96 -1.16
CA MET A 33 15.89 15.06 -2.13
C MET A 33 16.82 14.84 -3.33
N GLU A 34 17.97 14.21 -3.11
CA GLU A 34 18.96 13.91 -4.16
C GLU A 34 18.37 12.99 -5.25
N THR A 35 17.76 11.89 -4.84
CA THR A 35 17.18 10.90 -5.75
C THR A 35 15.71 11.17 -6.07
N ARG A 36 15.12 12.22 -5.47
CA ARG A 36 13.69 12.54 -5.52
C ARG A 36 12.81 11.34 -5.15
N SER A 37 13.24 10.59 -4.14
CA SER A 37 12.53 9.39 -3.66
C SER A 37 11.79 9.69 -2.37
N VAL A 38 10.58 9.17 -2.24
CA VAL A 38 9.76 9.26 -1.02
C VAL A 38 9.53 7.86 -0.50
N ILE A 39 9.93 7.59 0.74
CA ILE A 39 9.62 6.35 1.44
C ILE A 39 8.43 6.64 2.33
N ALA A 40 7.34 5.89 2.14
CA ALA A 40 6.11 6.06 2.88
C ALA A 40 5.61 4.70 3.40
N ARG A 41 4.83 4.74 4.48
CA ARG A 41 4.21 3.57 5.11
C ARG A 41 2.69 3.77 5.14
N PRO A 42 1.87 2.72 4.90
CA PRO A 42 0.43 2.79 5.11
C PRO A 42 0.06 3.36 6.48
N VAL A 43 -1.05 4.10 6.57
CA VAL A 43 -1.60 4.61 7.85
C VAL A 43 -2.25 3.50 8.69
N ALA A 44 -2.59 2.37 8.06
CA ALA A 44 -3.30 1.23 8.64
C ALA A 44 -2.50 0.45 9.71
#